data_AF-A0A7Y1YVB3-F1
#
_entry.id   AF-A0A7Y1YVB3-F1
#
_cell.length_a   1.000
_cell.length_b   1.000
_cell.length_c   1.000
_cell.angle_alpha   90.00
_cell.angle_beta   90.00
_cell.angle_gamma   90.00
#
_symmetry.space_group_name_H-M   'P 1'
#
loop_
_entity.id
_entity.type
_entity.pdbx_description
1 polymer ?
#
loop_
_entity_poly.entity_id
_entity_poly.type
_entity_poly.pdbx_seq_one_letter_code
_entity_poly.pdbx_strand_id
1 'polypeptide(L)'
;MPEYGGDGKATGNGDEYLQPLIGFPGHFASMDLVFYTGDQFPETYKNGAFIAFHGSNIRTRYPMAGNMVSFVPFRNGQPFGAWEVFADGFAGKDTVLNSSEAAFRPVGLAMGPDGSLFVSYSEVGKVWRIIYRGDKDQFEDAHLVEMENRKLLANIRTPDKVNDDFSGGKAVPGQKLYDLHCSACHRRDGNDDGLRFPPLRQTEWVTGDKDQLIDLVLHGLEGLITVNGQKYAGIMPAFHFLSDSEIAQILSYVRLNFENKSSTLRAKEVTHVRSSRIQKEELQ
;
A
#
# COMPACT_ATOMS: atom_id res chain seq x y z
N MET A 1 17.97 14.75 10.57
CA MET A 1 17.20 13.48 10.56
C MET A 1 17.21 12.88 11.96
N PRO A 2 16.13 12.22 12.43
CA PRO A 2 16.21 11.44 13.68
C PRO A 2 17.28 10.37 13.55
N GLU A 3 17.90 9.98 14.66
CA GLU A 3 18.86 8.87 14.67
C GLU A 3 18.19 7.57 14.20
N TYR A 4 18.82 6.85 13.26
CA TYR A 4 18.32 5.57 12.79
C TYR A 4 18.47 4.53 13.91
N GLY A 5 17.34 4.03 14.42
CA GLY A 5 17.32 3.11 15.57
C GLY A 5 17.48 3.78 16.94
N GLY A 6 17.48 5.12 16.99
CA GLY A 6 17.55 5.88 18.24
C GLY A 6 16.22 5.92 19.01
N ASP A 7 16.24 6.59 20.16
CA ASP A 7 15.09 6.69 21.08
C ASP A 7 13.96 7.64 20.63
N GLY A 8 14.08 8.19 19.42
CA GLY A 8 13.16 9.17 18.85
C GLY A 8 13.27 10.57 19.47
N LYS A 9 14.25 10.81 20.33
CA LYS A 9 14.55 12.12 20.95
C LYS A 9 15.89 12.67 20.49
N ALA A 10 16.90 11.80 20.32
CA ALA A 10 18.19 12.18 19.78
C ALA A 10 18.09 12.49 18.27
N THR A 11 18.64 13.63 17.87
CA THR A 11 18.86 13.97 16.46
C THR A 11 20.17 13.35 15.99
N GLY A 12 20.15 12.67 14.84
CA GLY A 12 21.38 12.20 14.21
C GLY A 12 22.21 13.36 13.65
N ASN A 13 23.45 13.10 13.25
CA ASN A 13 24.38 14.09 12.69
C ASN A 13 24.11 14.44 11.21
N GLY A 14 22.84 14.41 10.80
CA GLY A 14 22.44 14.61 9.40
C GLY A 14 22.85 15.97 8.83
N ASP A 15 23.04 16.98 9.69
CA ASP A 15 23.39 18.35 9.31
C ASP A 15 24.85 18.50 8.84
N GLU A 16 25.70 17.51 9.12
CA GLU A 16 27.10 17.47 8.68
C GLU A 16 27.25 17.04 7.21
N TYR A 17 26.18 16.55 6.59
CA TYR A 17 26.19 16.04 5.22
C TYR A 17 25.59 17.02 4.22
N LEU A 18 25.82 16.75 2.94
CA LEU A 18 25.14 17.45 1.84
C LEU A 18 23.63 17.27 1.98
N GLN A 19 22.93 18.40 2.11
CA GLN A 19 21.49 18.42 2.24
C GLN A 19 20.80 18.17 0.90
N PRO A 20 19.66 17.49 0.87
CA PRO A 20 18.88 17.34 -0.35
C PRO A 20 18.40 18.71 -0.84
N LEU A 21 18.47 18.94 -2.15
CA LEU A 21 18.00 20.19 -2.76
C LEU A 21 16.48 20.37 -2.67
N ILE A 22 15.74 19.25 -2.62
CA ILE A 22 14.29 19.23 -2.44
C ILE A 22 13.86 17.91 -1.79
N GLY A 23 12.84 17.97 -0.93
CA GLY A 23 12.22 16.81 -0.30
C GLY A 23 10.77 16.62 -0.76
N PHE A 24 10.36 15.37 -0.86
CA PHE A 24 8.97 14.98 -1.13
C PHE A 24 8.36 14.31 0.10
N PRO A 25 7.01 14.23 0.19
CA PRO A 25 6.36 13.44 1.22
C PRO A 25 6.92 12.02 1.31
N GLY A 26 7.06 11.51 2.54
CA GLY A 26 7.60 10.18 2.78
C GLY A 26 6.79 9.09 2.08
N HIS A 27 7.50 8.09 1.57
CA HIS A 27 6.95 6.94 0.83
C HIS A 27 6.36 7.30 -0.54
N PHE A 28 6.86 8.34 -1.21
CA PHE A 28 6.66 8.49 -2.64
C PHE A 28 7.74 7.70 -3.38
N ALA A 29 7.34 6.84 -4.31
CA ALA A 29 8.25 6.00 -5.08
C ALA A 29 8.65 6.73 -6.39
N SER A 30 9.68 7.57 -6.33
CA SER A 30 10.23 8.25 -7.52
C SER A 30 10.93 7.26 -8.44
N MET A 31 10.52 7.19 -9.70
CA MET A 31 11.07 6.24 -10.67
C MET A 31 11.91 6.88 -11.77
N ASP A 32 11.54 8.08 -12.22
CA ASP A 32 12.24 8.75 -13.31
C ASP A 32 12.12 10.28 -13.20
N LEU A 33 13.05 10.99 -13.84
CA LEU A 33 13.14 12.44 -13.85
C LEU A 33 13.62 12.93 -15.22
N VAL A 34 12.97 13.97 -15.75
CA VAL A 34 13.38 14.67 -16.97
C VAL A 34 13.40 16.17 -16.73
N PHE A 35 14.52 16.82 -17.06
CA PHE A 35 14.58 18.28 -17.14
C PHE A 35 13.89 18.76 -18.42
N TYR A 36 12.92 19.65 -18.28
CA TYR A 36 12.11 20.12 -19.38
C TYR A 36 12.73 21.34 -20.06
N THR A 37 12.95 21.22 -21.37
CA THR A 37 13.49 22.29 -22.22
C THR A 37 12.60 22.58 -23.43
N GLY A 38 11.39 22.01 -23.47
CA GLY A 38 10.44 22.19 -24.56
C GLY A 38 9.58 23.43 -24.40
N ASP A 39 8.77 23.71 -25.42
CA ASP A 39 7.86 24.86 -25.46
C ASP A 39 6.37 24.44 -25.48
N GLN A 40 6.04 23.18 -25.22
CA GLN A 40 4.68 22.65 -25.36
C GLN A 40 3.76 23.12 -24.22
N PHE A 41 4.29 23.21 -23.00
CA PHE A 41 3.56 23.65 -21.80
C PHE A 41 3.70 25.17 -21.58
N PRO A 42 2.86 25.79 -20.73
CA PRO A 42 3.01 27.19 -20.32
C PRO A 42 4.41 27.51 -19.79
N GLU A 43 4.83 28.78 -19.91
CA GLU A 43 6.20 29.24 -19.62
C GLU A 43 6.69 28.85 -18.20
N THR A 44 5.78 28.79 -17.22
CA THR A 44 6.09 28.38 -15.84
C THR A 44 6.72 26.98 -15.74
N TYR A 45 6.44 26.09 -16.70
CA TYR A 45 6.98 24.73 -16.73
C TYR A 45 8.35 24.63 -17.39
N LYS A 46 8.88 25.74 -17.94
CA LYS A 46 10.23 25.75 -18.49
C LYS A 46 11.28 25.76 -17.40
N ASN A 47 12.44 25.19 -17.72
CA ASN A 47 13.60 25.19 -16.85
C ASN A 47 13.26 24.58 -15.48
N GLY A 48 12.66 23.39 -15.49
CA GLY A 48 12.38 22.62 -14.29
C GLY A 48 12.45 21.13 -14.56
N ALA A 49 12.15 20.33 -13.54
CA ALA A 49 12.20 18.88 -13.63
C ALA A 49 10.80 18.28 -13.47
N PHE A 50 10.40 17.43 -14.42
CA PHE A 50 9.29 16.51 -14.21
C PHE A 50 9.79 15.26 -13.51
N ILE A 51 9.03 14.77 -12.54
CA ILE A 51 9.38 13.57 -11.77
C ILE A 51 8.19 12.63 -11.75
N ALA A 52 8.39 11.40 -12.19
CA ALA A 52 7.37 10.35 -12.15
C ALA A 52 7.42 9.64 -10.80
N PHE A 53 6.27 9.59 -10.14
CA PHE A 53 6.06 8.81 -8.94
C PHE A 53 5.09 7.67 -9.20
N HIS A 54 5.51 6.46 -8.83
CA HIS A 54 4.82 5.20 -9.11
C HIS A 54 3.64 4.91 -8.18
N GLY A 55 3.61 5.59 -7.04
CA GLY A 55 2.78 5.26 -5.89
C GLY A 55 3.38 4.13 -5.06
N SER A 56 3.51 4.33 -3.74
CA SER A 56 4.00 3.29 -2.82
C SER A 56 2.93 2.84 -1.86
N ASN A 57 2.83 1.52 -1.68
CA ASN A 57 2.01 0.86 -0.68
C ASN A 57 2.80 0.56 0.60
N ILE A 58 4.08 0.96 0.72
CA ILE A 58 4.87 0.90 1.96
C ILE A 58 4.41 2.03 2.90
N ARG A 59 3.11 2.10 3.16
CA ARG A 59 2.47 3.10 4.02
C ARG A 59 1.54 2.36 4.95
N THR A 60 2.11 1.62 5.90
CA THR A 60 1.32 0.81 6.85
C THR A 60 0.22 1.68 7.47
N ARG A 61 -1.05 1.33 7.21
CA ARG A 61 -2.32 2.01 7.59
C ARG A 61 -2.91 3.01 6.63
N TYR A 62 -2.12 3.54 5.70
CA TYR A 62 -2.53 4.66 4.87
C TYR A 62 -2.58 4.24 3.41
N PRO A 63 -3.57 4.72 2.62
CA PRO A 63 -3.68 4.39 1.21
C PRO A 63 -2.37 4.64 0.46
N MET A 64 -2.19 3.97 -0.67
CA MET A 64 -1.08 4.25 -1.58
C MET A 64 -1.05 5.75 -1.92
N ALA A 65 0.13 6.35 -1.96
CA ALA A 65 0.30 7.74 -2.34
C ALA A 65 1.52 7.98 -3.22
N GLY A 66 1.50 9.12 -3.90
CA GLY A 66 2.51 9.54 -4.86
C GLY A 66 2.34 8.82 -6.20
N ASN A 67 1.12 8.62 -6.69
CA ASN A 67 0.87 8.10 -8.03
C ASN A 67 0.56 9.27 -8.97
N MET A 68 1.61 9.95 -9.43
CA MET A 68 1.50 11.23 -10.14
C MET A 68 2.79 11.57 -10.89
N VAL A 69 2.74 12.63 -11.69
CA VAL A 69 3.92 13.35 -12.17
C VAL A 69 3.95 14.71 -11.48
N SER A 70 5.06 15.05 -10.84
CA SER A 70 5.27 16.39 -10.29
C SER A 70 6.10 17.25 -11.23
N PHE A 71 6.03 18.57 -11.03
CA PHE A 71 6.99 19.52 -11.56
C PHE A 71 7.77 20.18 -10.43
N VAL A 72 9.08 20.37 -10.62
CA VAL A 72 9.94 21.15 -9.73
C VAL A 72 10.50 22.30 -10.54
N PRO A 73 10.16 23.56 -10.25
CA PRO A 73 10.76 24.73 -10.90
C PRO A 73 12.24 24.86 -10.55
N PHE A 74 13.08 25.19 -11.53
CA PHE A 74 14.49 25.49 -11.32
C PHE A 74 14.82 26.92 -11.79
N ARG A 75 15.81 27.52 -11.12
CA ARG A 75 16.44 28.77 -11.54
C ARG A 75 17.93 28.67 -11.27
N ASN A 76 18.74 28.96 -12.28
CA ASN A 76 20.21 28.92 -12.18
C ASN A 76 20.76 27.58 -11.67
N GLY A 77 20.18 26.47 -12.12
CA GLY A 77 20.61 25.11 -11.75
C GLY A 77 20.19 24.66 -10.35
N GLN A 78 19.36 25.43 -9.65
CA GLN A 78 18.84 25.10 -8.31
C GLN A 78 17.31 25.05 -8.32
N PRO A 79 16.66 24.15 -7.57
CA PRO A 79 15.23 24.22 -7.32
C PRO A 79 14.84 25.58 -6.74
N PHE A 80 13.75 26.16 -7.23
CA PHE A 80 13.25 27.46 -6.76
C PHE A 80 11.74 27.38 -6.56
N GLY A 81 11.28 27.46 -5.31
CA GLY A 81 9.86 27.40 -4.98
C GLY A 81 9.38 26.00 -4.60
N ALA A 82 8.06 25.84 -4.50
CA ALA A 82 7.44 24.56 -4.18
C ALA A 82 7.35 23.68 -5.44
N TRP A 83 7.40 22.35 -5.25
CA TRP A 83 7.02 21.42 -6.31
C TRP A 83 5.51 21.47 -6.53
N GLU A 84 5.04 21.09 -7.71
CA GLU A 84 3.63 21.14 -8.12
C GLU A 84 3.17 19.76 -8.59
N VAL A 85 1.86 19.48 -8.47
CA VAL A 85 1.26 18.31 -9.13
C VAL A 85 1.00 18.68 -10.58
N PHE A 86 1.75 18.09 -11.50
CA PHE A 86 1.61 18.36 -12.93
C PHE A 86 0.55 17.48 -13.59
N ALA A 87 0.53 16.19 -13.25
CA ALA A 87 -0.46 15.25 -13.73
C ALA A 87 -0.77 14.19 -12.68
N ASP A 88 -2.05 13.92 -12.45
CA ASP A 88 -2.55 12.93 -11.49
C ASP A 88 -3.67 12.08 -12.12
N GLY A 89 -4.38 11.30 -11.29
CA GLY A 89 -5.53 10.50 -11.73
C GLY A 89 -5.19 9.18 -12.43
N PHE A 90 -3.91 8.87 -12.64
CA PHE A 90 -3.47 7.60 -13.26
C PHE A 90 -3.97 6.35 -12.52
N ALA A 91 -4.09 6.43 -11.19
CA ALA A 91 -4.66 5.38 -10.36
C ALA A 91 -6.14 5.05 -10.69
N GLY A 92 -6.88 5.97 -11.30
CA GLY A 92 -8.30 5.82 -11.66
C GLY A 92 -9.29 5.98 -10.50
N LYS A 93 -8.79 6.16 -9.27
CA LYS A 93 -9.56 6.43 -8.05
C LYS A 93 -8.68 7.16 -7.03
N ASP A 94 -9.33 7.94 -6.16
CA ASP A 94 -8.64 8.74 -5.13
C ASP A 94 -7.96 7.83 -4.08
N THR A 95 -8.68 6.83 -3.58
CA THR A 95 -8.15 5.89 -2.58
C THR A 95 -7.78 4.55 -3.22
N VAL A 96 -6.49 4.20 -3.18
CA VAL A 96 -5.96 2.90 -3.62
C VAL A 96 -5.28 2.21 -2.44
N LEU A 97 -5.67 0.99 -2.09
CA LEU A 97 -5.08 0.29 -0.93
C LEU A 97 -3.85 -0.54 -1.27
N ASN A 98 -3.75 -1.04 -2.50
CA ASN A 98 -2.66 -1.89 -2.95
C ASN A 98 -2.33 -1.62 -4.43
N SER A 99 -1.15 -2.07 -4.86
CA SER A 99 -0.65 -1.81 -6.21
C SER A 99 -1.55 -2.38 -7.31
N SER A 100 -2.18 -3.53 -7.10
CA SER A 100 -3.08 -4.18 -8.08
C SER A 100 -4.38 -3.42 -8.32
N GLU A 101 -4.75 -2.51 -7.42
CA GLU A 101 -5.96 -1.71 -7.53
C GLU A 101 -5.78 -0.42 -8.37
N ALA A 102 -4.54 0.01 -8.60
CA ALA A 102 -4.26 1.18 -9.42
C ALA A 102 -4.39 0.82 -10.90
N ALA A 103 -5.17 1.61 -11.66
CA ALA A 103 -5.29 1.39 -13.10
C ALA A 103 -3.95 1.56 -13.83
N PHE A 104 -3.19 2.60 -13.46
CA PHE A 104 -1.87 2.88 -14.01
C PHE A 104 -0.92 3.45 -12.95
N ARG A 105 0.38 3.13 -13.08
CA ARG A 105 1.43 3.58 -12.16
C ARG A 105 2.63 4.15 -12.93
N PRO A 106 2.85 5.48 -12.91
CA PRO A 106 3.92 6.12 -13.69
C PRO A 106 5.30 5.56 -13.36
N VAL A 107 6.11 5.24 -14.37
CA VAL A 107 7.49 4.75 -14.16
C VAL A 107 8.54 5.51 -14.96
N GLY A 108 8.27 5.88 -16.21
CA GLY A 108 9.25 6.53 -17.07
C GLY A 108 8.69 7.80 -17.70
N LEU A 109 9.59 8.74 -17.97
CA LEU A 109 9.31 10.03 -18.58
C LEU A 109 10.18 10.22 -19.82
N ALA A 110 9.62 10.84 -20.85
CA ALA A 110 10.38 11.31 -21.99
C ALA A 110 9.76 12.57 -22.58
N MET A 111 10.60 13.53 -22.97
CA MET A 111 10.14 14.69 -23.73
C MET A 111 10.22 14.38 -25.22
N GLY A 112 9.12 14.60 -25.94
CA GLY A 112 9.08 14.53 -27.39
C GLY A 112 9.79 15.72 -28.05
N PRO A 113 10.14 15.61 -29.34
CA PRO A 113 10.76 16.73 -30.08
C PRO A 113 9.84 17.94 -30.22
N ASP A 114 8.52 17.75 -30.06
CA ASP A 114 7.51 18.81 -30.02
C ASP A 114 7.30 19.39 -28.61
N GLY A 115 8.10 18.94 -27.63
CA GLY A 115 7.98 19.30 -26.22
C GLY A 115 6.84 18.60 -25.47
N SER A 116 6.11 17.67 -26.08
CA SER A 116 5.09 16.89 -25.35
C SER A 116 5.73 15.94 -24.33
N LEU A 117 5.05 15.65 -23.23
CA LEU A 117 5.57 14.74 -22.20
C LEU A 117 4.96 13.35 -22.37
N PHE A 118 5.82 12.34 -22.50
CA PHE A 118 5.43 10.94 -22.52
C PHE A 118 5.62 10.32 -21.15
N VAL A 119 4.65 9.52 -20.72
CA VAL A 119 4.66 8.80 -19.44
C VAL A 119 4.42 7.31 -19.69
N SER A 120 5.30 6.44 -19.20
CA SER A 120 5.15 4.98 -19.28
C SER A 120 4.69 4.37 -17.94
N TYR A 121 4.25 3.11 -17.96
CA TYR A 121 3.61 2.43 -16.82
C TYR A 121 4.09 0.97 -16.65
N SER A 122 4.02 0.45 -15.42
CA SER A 122 4.66 -0.82 -15.03
C SER A 122 3.99 -2.12 -15.51
N GLU A 123 2.70 -2.14 -15.85
CA GLU A 123 1.98 -3.42 -16.05
C GLU A 123 1.15 -3.50 -17.35
N VAL A 124 0.94 -2.38 -18.03
CA VAL A 124 0.20 -2.33 -19.29
C VAL A 124 1.03 -1.48 -20.24
N GLY A 125 1.42 -2.03 -21.40
CA GLY A 125 2.29 -1.38 -22.41
C GLY A 125 1.67 -0.14 -23.09
N LYS A 126 0.92 0.67 -22.36
CA LYS A 126 0.42 1.97 -22.77
C LYS A 126 1.47 3.02 -22.43
N VAL A 127 1.57 4.03 -23.30
CA VAL A 127 2.31 5.25 -23.05
C VAL A 127 1.34 6.40 -23.21
N TRP A 128 1.27 7.27 -22.22
CA TRP A 128 0.46 8.48 -22.31
C TRP A 128 1.30 9.58 -22.92
N ARG A 129 0.67 10.38 -23.78
CA ARG A 129 1.26 11.61 -24.31
C ARG A 129 0.45 12.79 -23.78
N ILE A 130 1.07 13.59 -22.94
CA ILE A 130 0.48 14.78 -22.34
C ILE A 130 0.78 15.95 -23.26
N ILE A 131 -0.28 16.62 -23.69
CA ILE A 131 -0.24 17.84 -24.51
C ILE A 131 -1.14 18.89 -23.90
N TYR A 132 -0.62 20.09 -23.69
CA TYR A 132 -1.41 21.27 -23.38
C TYR A 132 -2.12 21.77 -24.65
N ARG A 133 -3.44 21.88 -24.58
CA ARG A 133 -4.29 22.36 -25.69
C ARG A 133 -4.93 23.72 -25.40
N GLY A 134 -4.66 24.29 -24.23
CA GLY A 134 -5.15 25.62 -23.86
C GLY A 134 -4.32 26.73 -24.50
N ASP A 135 -4.76 27.96 -24.27
CA ASP A 135 -3.98 29.15 -24.60
C ASP A 135 -2.96 29.42 -23.49
N LYS A 136 -1.67 29.38 -23.84
CA LYS A 136 -0.57 29.54 -22.87
C LYS A 136 -0.53 30.96 -22.31
N ASP A 137 -0.99 31.94 -23.09
CA ASP A 137 -1.00 33.35 -22.68
C ASP A 137 -2.12 33.62 -21.66
N GLN A 138 -3.08 32.69 -21.54
CA GLN A 138 -4.16 32.72 -20.54
C GLN A 138 -3.87 31.79 -19.34
N PHE A 139 -2.68 31.18 -19.26
CA PHE A 139 -2.31 30.35 -18.13
C PHE A 139 -1.87 31.24 -16.96
N GLU A 140 -2.82 31.58 -16.10
CA GLU A 140 -2.63 32.45 -14.94
C GLU A 140 -2.52 31.67 -13.62
N ASP A 141 -2.15 32.40 -12.55
CA ASP A 141 -1.99 31.89 -11.18
C ASP A 141 -3.20 31.10 -10.66
N ALA A 142 -4.43 31.41 -11.13
CA ALA A 142 -5.62 30.65 -10.76
C ALA A 142 -5.51 29.16 -11.12
N HIS A 143 -4.88 28.82 -12.25
CA HIS A 143 -4.63 27.43 -12.64
C HIS A 143 -3.62 26.76 -11.72
N LEU A 144 -2.60 27.51 -11.29
CA LEU A 144 -1.62 27.02 -10.31
C LEU A 144 -2.26 26.77 -8.94
N VAL A 145 -3.23 27.58 -8.53
CA VAL A 145 -4.02 27.34 -7.31
C VAL A 145 -4.81 26.04 -7.43
N GLU A 146 -5.42 25.75 -8.58
CA GLU A 146 -6.10 24.47 -8.80
C GLU A 146 -5.13 23.28 -8.72
N MET A 147 -3.92 23.42 -9.30
CA MET A 147 -2.87 22.39 -9.19
C MET A 147 -2.37 22.23 -7.77
N GLU A 148 -2.26 23.31 -7.00
CA GLU A 148 -1.87 23.24 -5.59
C GLU A 148 -2.93 22.52 -4.76
N ASN A 149 -4.21 22.77 -5.03
CA ASN A 149 -5.32 22.08 -4.38
C ASN A 149 -5.32 20.56 -4.64
N ARG A 150 -4.70 20.08 -5.74
CA ARG A 150 -4.50 18.63 -5.98
C ARG A 150 -3.68 17.99 -4.88
N LYS A 151 -2.78 18.73 -4.22
CA LYS A 151 -2.01 18.18 -3.09
C LYS A 151 -2.87 17.80 -1.90
N LEU A 152 -4.13 18.23 -1.83
CA LEU A 152 -5.08 17.86 -0.78
C LEU A 152 -5.72 16.48 -1.02
N LEU A 153 -5.56 15.89 -2.20
CA LEU A 153 -6.07 14.55 -2.51
C LEU A 153 -5.40 13.49 -1.63
N ALA A 154 -6.14 12.45 -1.24
CA ALA A 154 -5.71 11.45 -0.26
C ALA A 154 -4.47 10.67 -0.73
N ASN A 155 -4.30 10.53 -2.05
CA ASN A 155 -3.14 9.92 -2.69
C ASN A 155 -1.93 10.86 -2.84
N ILE A 156 -1.99 12.12 -2.39
CA ILE A 156 -0.89 13.10 -2.52
C ILE A 156 -0.55 13.75 -1.17
N ARG A 157 -1.53 14.11 -0.34
CA ARG A 157 -1.22 14.71 0.95
C ARG A 157 -0.50 13.74 1.89
N THR A 158 0.15 14.34 2.89
CA THR A 158 0.48 13.60 4.10
C THR A 158 -0.83 13.10 4.72
N PRO A 159 -0.95 11.81 5.04
CA PRO A 159 -2.21 11.25 5.49
C PRO A 159 -2.50 11.77 6.89
N ASP A 160 -3.77 12.07 7.13
CA ASP A 160 -4.30 12.30 8.46
C ASP A 160 -4.19 10.99 9.24
N LYS A 161 -3.59 11.06 10.42
CA LYS A 161 -3.24 9.86 11.19
C LYS A 161 -4.45 9.06 11.63
N VAL A 162 -5.64 9.67 11.69
CA VAL A 162 -6.87 9.08 12.20
C VAL A 162 -7.85 8.82 11.06
N ASN A 163 -8.09 9.80 10.21
CA ASN A 163 -9.13 9.75 9.18
C ASN A 163 -8.74 8.94 7.95
N ASP A 164 -7.44 8.91 7.60
CA ASP A 164 -6.95 8.11 6.47
C ASP A 164 -6.40 6.75 6.92
N ASP A 165 -6.50 6.47 8.20
CA ASP A 165 -6.15 5.18 8.74
C ASP A 165 -7.23 4.16 8.35
N PHE A 166 -7.02 3.45 7.25
CA PHE A 166 -7.92 2.37 6.82
C PHE A 166 -7.88 1.15 7.76
N SER A 167 -6.97 1.15 8.74
CA SER A 167 -6.93 0.15 9.82
C SER A 167 -7.75 0.56 11.05
N GLY A 168 -8.32 1.76 11.08
CA GLY A 168 -9.14 2.25 12.19
C GLY A 168 -8.36 2.45 13.50
N GLY A 169 -7.09 2.86 13.42
CA GLY A 169 -6.22 3.13 14.57
C GLY A 169 -5.21 2.02 14.92
N LYS A 170 -5.07 0.96 14.11
CA LYS A 170 -4.25 -0.24 14.43
C LYS A 170 -3.50 -0.81 13.22
N ALA A 171 -2.20 -0.50 13.07
CA ALA A 171 -1.42 -0.86 11.89
C ALA A 171 -1.29 -2.35 11.58
N VAL A 172 -1.66 -2.70 10.34
CA VAL A 172 -1.11 -3.70 9.38
C VAL A 172 -0.17 -4.80 9.93
N PRO A 173 -0.68 -6.05 10.06
CA PRO A 173 0.16 -7.22 10.30
C PRO A 173 -0.28 -8.54 9.65
N GLY A 174 -1.42 -8.63 8.95
CA GLY A 174 -1.98 -9.94 8.56
C GLY A 174 -1.02 -10.84 7.78
N GLN A 175 -0.38 -10.32 6.73
CA GLN A 175 0.61 -11.04 5.94
C GLN A 175 1.90 -11.33 6.72
N LYS A 176 2.44 -10.36 7.46
CA LYS A 176 3.69 -10.54 8.21
C LYS A 176 3.54 -11.55 9.35
N LEU A 177 2.42 -11.50 10.07
CA LEU A 177 2.08 -12.49 11.08
C LEU A 177 1.84 -13.86 10.46
N TYR A 178 1.16 -13.91 9.31
CA TYR A 178 1.01 -15.16 8.56
C TYR A 178 2.36 -15.74 8.15
N ASP A 179 3.27 -14.91 7.63
CA ASP A 179 4.62 -15.33 7.26
C ASP A 179 5.39 -15.88 8.46
N LEU A 180 5.25 -15.23 9.62
CA LEU A 180 5.93 -15.62 10.86
C LEU A 180 5.38 -16.91 11.49
N HIS A 181 4.06 -17.11 11.45
CA HIS A 181 3.39 -18.15 12.24
C HIS A 181 2.80 -19.29 11.42
N CYS A 182 2.47 -19.07 10.15
CA CYS A 182 1.65 -20.00 9.37
C CYS A 182 2.37 -20.52 8.11
N SER A 183 3.20 -19.68 7.48
CA SER A 183 3.76 -19.97 6.15
C SER A 183 4.73 -21.16 6.12
N ALA A 184 5.30 -21.55 7.26
CA ALA A 184 6.18 -22.72 7.34
C ALA A 184 5.45 -24.04 7.02
N CYS A 185 4.13 -24.10 7.30
CA CYS A 185 3.30 -25.28 7.05
C CYS A 185 2.36 -25.06 5.86
N HIS A 186 1.69 -23.90 5.80
CA HIS A 186 0.68 -23.60 4.78
C HIS A 186 1.23 -22.87 3.55
N ARG A 187 2.55 -22.68 3.49
CA ARG A 187 3.29 -22.02 2.41
C ARG A 187 2.87 -20.55 2.24
N ARG A 188 3.65 -19.81 1.46
CA ARG A 188 3.35 -18.37 1.19
C ARG A 188 2.23 -18.17 0.17
N ASP A 189 1.95 -19.18 -0.64
CA ASP A 189 0.93 -19.16 -1.68
C ASP A 189 -0.40 -19.80 -1.24
N GLY A 190 -0.47 -20.33 0.00
CA GLY A 190 -1.67 -20.94 0.58
C GLY A 190 -2.08 -22.27 -0.05
N ASN A 191 -1.21 -22.85 -0.89
CA ASN A 191 -1.43 -24.14 -1.54
C ASN A 191 -0.97 -25.30 -0.63
N ASP A 192 -1.46 -26.50 -0.92
CA ASP A 192 -0.96 -27.70 -0.28
C ASP A 192 0.45 -28.07 -0.81
N ASP A 193 1.14 -28.91 -0.05
CA ASP A 193 2.31 -29.66 -0.53
C ASP A 193 1.92 -31.06 -1.03
N GLY A 194 0.62 -31.33 -1.15
CA GLY A 194 0.01 -32.60 -1.54
C GLY A 194 0.18 -33.75 -0.53
N LEU A 195 0.87 -33.55 0.60
CA LEU A 195 1.33 -34.68 1.43
C LEU A 195 1.15 -34.50 2.94
N ARG A 196 1.26 -33.28 3.49
CA ARG A 196 1.35 -33.08 4.95
C ARG A 196 0.45 -31.99 5.51
N PHE A 197 0.31 -30.86 4.81
CA PHE A 197 -0.45 -29.73 5.33
C PHE A 197 -1.59 -29.35 4.39
N PRO A 198 -2.82 -29.15 4.91
CA PRO A 198 -3.96 -28.82 4.07
C PRO A 198 -3.83 -27.42 3.45
N PRO A 199 -4.41 -27.20 2.26
CA PRO A 199 -4.40 -25.90 1.60
C PRO A 199 -5.30 -24.91 2.35
N LEU A 200 -4.98 -23.63 2.23
CA LEU A 200 -5.83 -22.52 2.70
C LEU A 200 -6.61 -21.83 1.57
N ARG A 201 -6.26 -22.13 0.31
CA ARG A 201 -6.94 -21.66 -0.90
C ARG A 201 -8.28 -22.37 -1.10
N GLN A 202 -9.33 -21.58 -1.21
CA GLN A 202 -10.70 -21.96 -1.61
C GLN A 202 -11.28 -23.16 -0.84
N THR A 203 -11.03 -23.23 0.48
CA THR A 203 -11.58 -24.28 1.34
C THR A 203 -12.78 -23.77 2.15
N GLU A 204 -13.71 -24.68 2.48
CA GLU A 204 -14.85 -24.37 3.35
C GLU A 204 -14.41 -23.97 4.77
N TRP A 205 -13.29 -24.53 5.24
CA TRP A 205 -12.66 -24.19 6.52
C TRP A 205 -12.24 -22.72 6.60
N VAL A 206 -11.77 -22.15 5.49
CA VAL A 206 -11.34 -20.74 5.45
C VAL A 206 -12.48 -19.81 5.06
N THR A 207 -13.31 -20.19 4.10
CA THR A 207 -14.33 -19.30 3.49
C THR A 207 -15.68 -19.35 4.19
N GLY A 208 -15.97 -20.44 4.92
CA GLY A 208 -17.21 -20.67 5.64
C GLY A 208 -17.29 -19.90 6.96
N ASP A 209 -17.74 -20.60 8.00
CA ASP A 209 -18.04 -20.04 9.32
C ASP A 209 -16.80 -19.42 9.98
N LYS A 210 -16.94 -18.18 10.44
CA LYS A 210 -15.82 -17.43 11.02
C LYS A 210 -15.47 -17.94 12.42
N ASP A 211 -16.46 -18.31 13.22
CA ASP A 211 -16.22 -18.70 14.61
C ASP A 211 -15.50 -20.05 14.66
N GLN A 212 -15.82 -20.97 13.75
CA GLN A 212 -15.09 -22.23 13.58
C GLN A 212 -13.63 -21.99 13.19
N LEU A 213 -13.36 -21.09 12.24
CA LEU A 213 -12.00 -20.76 11.83
C LEU A 213 -11.20 -20.10 12.97
N ILE A 214 -11.84 -19.21 13.74
CA ILE A 214 -11.23 -18.59 14.92
C ILE A 214 -10.91 -19.63 15.98
N ASP A 215 -11.86 -20.51 16.32
CA ASP A 215 -11.70 -21.54 17.35
C ASP A 215 -10.57 -22.51 16.99
N LEU A 216 -10.49 -22.92 15.72
CA LEU A 216 -9.42 -23.77 15.20
C LEU A 216 -8.04 -23.14 15.38
N VAL A 217 -7.86 -21.86 15.06
CA VAL A 217 -6.55 -21.20 15.24
C VAL A 217 -6.21 -21.00 16.72
N LEU A 218 -7.20 -20.65 17.53
CA LEU A 218 -6.99 -20.45 18.97
C LEU A 218 -6.55 -21.73 19.68
N HIS A 219 -7.17 -22.87 19.34
CA HIS A 219 -7.03 -24.10 20.11
C HIS A 219 -6.27 -25.20 19.38
N GLY A 220 -5.92 -24.98 18.12
CA GLY A 220 -5.29 -25.96 17.28
C GLY A 220 -6.26 -27.03 16.80
N LEU A 221 -5.71 -28.03 16.11
CA LEU A 221 -6.46 -29.12 15.54
C LEU A 221 -5.59 -30.38 15.53
N GLU A 222 -6.16 -31.49 15.99
CA GLU A 222 -5.49 -32.79 15.98
C GLU A 222 -6.43 -33.86 15.43
N GLY A 223 -5.86 -34.82 14.70
CA GLY A 223 -6.57 -36.00 14.21
C GLY A 223 -6.74 -36.01 12.71
N LEU A 224 -7.64 -36.88 12.24
CA LEU A 224 -7.91 -37.08 10.82
C LEU A 224 -8.98 -36.10 10.34
N ILE A 225 -8.63 -35.24 9.39
CA ILE A 225 -9.56 -34.31 8.75
C ILE A 225 -9.63 -34.54 7.24
N THR A 226 -10.69 -34.01 6.62
CA THR A 226 -10.85 -34.00 5.17
C THR A 226 -10.92 -32.56 4.68
N VAL A 227 -10.08 -32.22 3.71
CA VAL A 227 -10.07 -30.91 3.04
C VAL A 227 -10.09 -31.17 1.54
N ASN A 228 -11.10 -30.66 0.84
CA ASN A 228 -11.31 -30.87 -0.60
C ASN A 228 -11.26 -32.36 -1.03
N GLY A 229 -11.81 -33.25 -0.19
CA GLY A 229 -11.84 -34.71 -0.44
C GLY A 229 -10.54 -35.45 -0.11
N GLN A 230 -9.46 -34.74 0.21
CA GLN A 230 -8.19 -35.35 0.64
C GLN A 230 -8.11 -35.43 2.17
N LYS A 231 -7.62 -36.57 2.67
CA LYS A 231 -7.46 -36.82 4.10
C LYS A 231 -6.09 -36.33 4.57
N TYR A 232 -6.08 -35.61 5.68
CA TYR A 232 -4.87 -35.14 6.36
C TYR A 232 -4.88 -35.64 7.80
N ALA A 233 -3.74 -36.13 8.28
CA ALA A 233 -3.53 -36.54 9.65
C ALA A 233 -2.32 -35.79 10.20
N GLY A 234 -2.54 -34.98 11.24
CA GLY A 234 -1.49 -34.15 11.80
C GLY A 234 -1.96 -33.34 12.99
N ILE A 235 -1.08 -32.46 13.46
CA ILE A 235 -1.32 -31.54 14.57
C ILE A 235 -1.05 -30.13 14.06
N MET A 236 -2.06 -29.26 14.16
CA MET A 236 -1.92 -27.82 14.08
C MET A 236 -1.87 -27.27 15.51
N PRO A 237 -0.75 -26.68 15.95
CA PRO A 237 -0.64 -26.12 17.29
C PRO A 237 -1.65 -25.00 17.55
N ALA A 238 -1.98 -24.82 18.83
CA ALA A 238 -2.79 -23.69 19.29
C ALA A 238 -2.01 -22.37 19.22
N PHE A 239 -2.66 -21.30 18.76
CA PHE A 239 -2.11 -19.95 18.71
C PHE A 239 -2.80 -18.99 19.70
N HIS A 240 -3.38 -19.51 20.78
CA HIS A 240 -4.04 -18.68 21.81
C HIS A 240 -3.14 -17.61 22.44
N PHE A 241 -1.81 -17.72 22.31
CA PHE A 241 -0.83 -16.77 22.84
C PHE A 241 -0.79 -15.45 22.05
N LEU A 242 -1.27 -15.45 20.81
CA LEU A 242 -1.42 -14.23 20.00
C LEU A 242 -2.60 -13.42 20.50
N SER A 243 -2.52 -12.09 20.44
CA SER A 243 -3.64 -11.22 20.80
C SER A 243 -4.82 -11.35 19.83
N ASP A 244 -6.02 -10.96 20.28
CA ASP A 244 -7.24 -10.95 19.46
C ASP A 244 -7.07 -10.14 18.16
N SER A 245 -6.31 -9.05 18.25
CA SER A 245 -5.98 -8.25 17.08
C SER A 245 -5.11 -9.04 16.12
N GLU A 246 -4.04 -9.68 16.58
CA GLU A 246 -3.11 -10.45 15.75
C GLU A 246 -3.84 -11.59 15.03
N ILE A 247 -4.69 -12.34 15.73
CA ILE A 247 -5.50 -13.41 15.13
C ILE A 247 -6.47 -12.87 14.08
N ALA A 248 -7.22 -11.80 14.39
CA ALA A 248 -8.14 -11.19 13.43
C ALA A 248 -7.41 -10.73 12.15
N GLN A 249 -6.17 -10.26 12.29
CA GLN A 249 -5.34 -9.77 11.20
C GLN A 249 -4.81 -10.92 10.34
N ILE A 250 -4.32 -12.01 10.94
CA ILE A 250 -3.92 -13.24 10.22
C ILE A 250 -5.11 -13.80 9.44
N LEU A 251 -6.25 -13.99 10.10
CA LEU A 251 -7.43 -14.62 9.49
C LEU A 251 -8.03 -13.75 8.39
N SER A 252 -8.04 -12.42 8.56
CA SER A 252 -8.44 -11.50 7.49
C SER A 252 -7.54 -11.60 6.27
N TYR A 253 -6.21 -11.71 6.48
CA TYR A 253 -5.28 -11.92 5.36
C TYR A 253 -5.57 -13.22 4.63
N VAL A 254 -5.70 -14.34 5.34
CA VAL A 254 -5.98 -15.65 4.73
C VAL A 254 -7.30 -15.64 3.95
N ARG A 255 -8.37 -15.02 4.49
CA ARG A 255 -9.69 -14.96 3.82
C ARG A 255 -9.76 -14.04 2.60
N LEU A 256 -8.91 -13.01 2.53
CA LEU A 256 -8.85 -12.12 1.37
C LEU A 256 -7.93 -12.65 0.27
N ASN A 257 -6.88 -13.39 0.64
CA ASN A 257 -5.84 -13.85 -0.28
C ASN A 257 -6.11 -15.29 -0.76
N PHE A 258 -5.20 -15.83 -1.58
CA PHE A 258 -5.28 -17.20 -2.09
C PHE A 258 -6.60 -17.49 -2.83
N GLU A 259 -7.13 -16.50 -3.56
CA GLU A 259 -8.41 -16.59 -4.29
C GLU A 259 -9.66 -16.81 -3.42
N ASN A 260 -9.54 -16.67 -2.10
CA ASN A 260 -10.66 -16.84 -1.17
C ASN A 260 -11.71 -15.73 -1.28
N LYS A 261 -11.28 -14.48 -1.50
CA LYS A 261 -12.15 -13.30 -1.72
C LYS A 261 -13.32 -13.17 -0.71
N SER A 262 -13.09 -13.57 0.54
CA SER A 262 -14.11 -13.62 1.59
C SER A 262 -14.02 -12.43 2.55
N SER A 263 -15.02 -12.29 3.42
CA SER A 263 -15.09 -11.17 4.37
C SER A 263 -13.98 -11.22 5.43
N THR A 264 -13.58 -10.04 5.91
CA THR A 264 -12.58 -9.87 6.97
C THR A 264 -13.13 -10.19 8.35
N LEU A 265 -12.22 -10.29 9.33
CA LEU A 265 -12.52 -10.45 10.75
C LEU A 265 -12.06 -9.24 11.57
N ARG A 266 -12.77 -8.98 12.65
CA ARG A 266 -12.49 -7.94 13.64
C ARG A 266 -12.04 -8.60 14.94
N ALA A 267 -11.19 -7.90 15.70
CA ALA A 267 -10.72 -8.37 17.01
C ALA A 267 -11.87 -8.74 17.96
N LYS A 268 -13.00 -8.02 17.91
CA LYS A 268 -14.19 -8.32 18.73
C LYS A 268 -14.81 -9.69 18.43
N GLU A 269 -14.76 -10.15 17.17
CA GLU A 269 -15.22 -11.50 16.79
C GLU A 269 -14.33 -12.55 17.47
N VAL A 270 -13.01 -12.31 17.53
CA VAL A 270 -12.06 -13.22 18.23
C VAL A 270 -12.29 -13.22 19.74
N THR A 271 -12.47 -12.04 20.35
CA THR A 271 -12.78 -11.92 21.79
C THR A 271 -14.04 -12.72 22.15
N HIS A 272 -15.07 -12.66 21.30
CA HIS A 272 -16.32 -13.40 21.51
C HIS A 272 -16.06 -14.90 21.60
N VAL A 273 -15.36 -15.48 20.63
CA VAL A 273 -15.03 -16.92 20.60
C VAL A 273 -14.16 -17.35 21.78
N ARG A 274 -13.18 -16.53 22.18
CA ARG A 274 -12.38 -16.81 23.39
C ARG A 274 -13.24 -16.90 24.65
N SER A 275 -14.19 -15.98 24.80
CA SER A 275 -15.04 -15.90 25.99
C SER A 275 -16.11 -17.00 26.07
N SER A 276 -16.61 -17.49 24.93
CA SER A 276 -17.69 -18.47 24.87
C SER A 276 -17.26 -19.89 25.24
N ARG A 277 -15.97 -20.19 25.15
CA ARG A 277 -15.41 -21.51 25.50
C ARG A 277 -14.99 -21.61 26.98
N ILE A 278 -14.52 -20.52 27.59
CA ILE A 278 -14.25 -20.46 29.04
C ILE A 278 -15.52 -20.83 29.83
N GLN A 279 -16.68 -20.34 29.40
CA GLN A 279 -17.96 -20.71 30.03
C GLN A 279 -18.34 -22.18 29.86
N LYS A 280 -17.88 -22.86 28.81
CA LYS A 280 -18.15 -24.29 28.59
C LYS A 280 -17.23 -25.19 29.41
N GLU A 281 -15.99 -24.77 29.66
CA GLU A 281 -15.01 -25.51 30.47
C GLU A 281 -15.25 -25.33 31.98
N GLU A 282 -15.83 -24.21 32.44
CA GLU A 282 -16.25 -24.01 33.84
C GLU A 282 -17.56 -24.75 34.19
N LEU A 283 -18.28 -25.27 33.19
CA LEU A 283 -19.53 -26.03 33.34
C LEU A 283 -19.34 -27.56 33.18
N GLN A 284 -18.09 -28.03 33.09
CA GLN A 284 -17.71 -29.46 33.05
C GLN A 284 -16.82 -29.82 34.23
#